data_AF-A0A9P5ZVZ8-F1
#
_entry.id   AF-A0A9P5ZVZ8-F1
#
_cell.length_a   1.000
_cell.length_b   1.000
_cell.length_c   1.000
_cell.angle_alpha   90.00
_cell.angle_beta   90.00
_cell.angle_gamma   90.00
#
_symmetry.space_group_name_H-M   'P 1'
#
loop_
_entity.id
_entity.type
_entity.pdbx_description
1 polymer ?
#
loop_
_entity_poly.entity_id
_entity_poly.type
_entity_poly.pdbx_seq_one_letter_code
_entity_poly.pdbx_strand_id
1 'polypeptide(L)'
;SYLDWCSKNKFISKLPKDRAEAKRQASAQSQEHITAHLVLNPDAPITYSESGFLEASLHWLIQTNQPIQAFDHPAFQNMIKMAARATNGVKLPNRNSTRSGLISIFMKEMSSLRNRLSVCGIYHYLPLYSQTTIE
;
A
#
# COMPACT_ATOMS: atom_id res chain seq x y z
N SER A 1 -20.66 46.95 -37.00
CA SER A 1 -21.16 45.61 -36.63
C SER A 1 -20.47 45.12 -35.35
N TYR A 2 -21.06 44.16 -34.62
CA TYR A 2 -20.42 43.53 -33.44
C TYR A 2 -19.03 42.97 -33.76
N LEU A 3 -18.87 42.38 -34.95
CA LEU A 3 -17.58 41.88 -35.42
C LEU A 3 -16.53 42.99 -35.56
N ASP A 4 -16.91 44.17 -36.07
CA ASP A 4 -16.00 45.32 -36.19
C ASP A 4 -15.54 45.84 -34.83
N TRP A 5 -16.41 45.78 -33.83
CA TRP A 5 -16.06 46.13 -32.45
C TRP A 5 -15.10 45.10 -31.85
N CYS A 6 -15.34 43.80 -32.05
CA CYS A 6 -14.42 42.76 -31.61
C CYS A 6 -13.02 42.93 -32.22
N SER A 7 -12.94 43.19 -33.53
CA SER A 7 -11.67 43.45 -34.23
C SER A 7 -10.95 44.69 -33.70
N LYS A 8 -11.67 45.80 -33.48
CA LYS A 8 -11.09 47.05 -32.94
C LYS A 8 -10.60 46.89 -31.50
N ASN A 9 -11.25 46.06 -30.69
CA ASN A 9 -10.94 45.87 -29.27
C ASN A 9 -10.07 44.63 -29.01
N LYS A 10 -9.53 43.97 -30.05
CA LYS A 10 -8.75 42.73 -29.93
C LYS A 10 -9.49 41.63 -29.15
N PHE A 11 -10.81 41.59 -29.26
CA PHE A 11 -11.65 40.62 -28.59
C PHE A 11 -11.99 39.45 -29.52
N ILE A 12 -11.90 38.23 -29.01
CA ILE A 12 -12.24 37.04 -29.78
C ILE A 12 -13.76 36.89 -29.82
N SER A 13 -14.36 36.93 -31.01
CA SER A 13 -15.79 36.69 -31.17
C SER A 13 -16.18 35.31 -30.62
N LYS A 14 -17.21 35.29 -29.77
CA LYS A 14 -17.78 34.07 -29.18
C LYS A 14 -19.14 33.70 -29.79
N LEU A 15 -19.49 34.30 -30.93
CA LEU A 15 -20.73 33.97 -31.62
C LEU A 15 -20.74 32.48 -32.02
N PRO A 16 -21.92 31.83 -32.07
CA PRO A 16 -22.04 30.41 -32.38
C PRO A 16 -21.36 30.02 -33.70
N LYS A 17 -21.44 30.88 -34.73
CA LYS A 17 -20.81 30.66 -36.04
C LYS A 17 -19.28 30.63 -35.95
N ASP A 18 -18.69 31.62 -35.28
CA ASP A 18 -17.23 31.74 -35.16
C ASP A 18 -16.64 30.65 -34.24
N ARG A 19 -17.38 30.26 -33.18
CA ARG A 19 -17.01 29.12 -32.33
C ARG A 19 -17.07 27.78 -33.08
N ALA A 20 -18.06 27.59 -33.94
CA ALA A 20 -18.17 26.37 -34.75
C ALA A 20 -17.00 26.25 -35.72
N GLU A 21 -16.59 27.36 -36.35
CA GLU A 21 -15.45 27.39 -37.26
C GLU A 21 -14.12 27.18 -36.52
N ALA A 22 -13.92 27.83 -35.37
CA ALA A 22 -12.75 27.59 -34.52
C ALA A 22 -12.67 26.13 -34.04
N LYS A 23 -13.82 25.51 -33.72
CA LYS A 23 -13.88 24.10 -33.32
C LYS A 23 -13.50 23.17 -34.48
N ARG A 24 -13.93 23.47 -35.71
CA ARG A 24 -13.53 22.71 -36.91
C ARG A 24 -12.03 22.82 -37.18
N GLN A 25 -11.47 24.01 -37.05
CA GLN A 25 -10.03 24.26 -37.22
C GLN A 25 -9.21 23.58 -36.12
N ALA A 26 -9.67 23.64 -34.86
CA ALA A 26 -9.02 22.96 -33.74
C ALA A 26 -9.11 21.43 -33.85
N SER A 27 -10.21 20.86 -34.36
CA SER A 27 -10.30 19.43 -34.64
C SER A 27 -9.42 18.99 -35.82
N ALA A 28 -9.13 19.88 -36.76
CA ALA A 28 -8.16 19.61 -37.84
C ALA A 28 -6.70 19.66 -37.32
N GLN A 29 -6.44 20.40 -36.24
CA GLN A 29 -5.19 20.38 -35.48
C GLN A 29 -5.27 19.40 -34.30
N SER A 30 -5.71 18.17 -34.57
CA SER A 30 -5.71 17.10 -33.58
C SER A 30 -4.28 16.90 -33.07
N GLN A 31 -4.05 17.13 -31.77
CA GLN A 31 -2.83 16.64 -31.13
C GLN A 31 -2.92 15.11 -31.11
N GLU A 32 -2.28 14.47 -32.09
CA GLU A 32 -2.31 13.00 -32.22
C GLU A 32 -1.58 12.27 -31.09
N HIS A 33 -0.71 12.95 -30.33
CA HIS A 33 0.06 12.29 -29.29
C HIS A 33 0.57 13.23 -28.19
N ILE A 34 0.35 12.84 -26.92
CA ILE A 34 0.86 13.54 -25.72
C ILE A 34 2.38 13.32 -25.52
N THR A 35 3.05 12.61 -26.44
CA THR A 35 4.45 12.20 -26.25
C THR A 35 5.48 13.30 -26.41
N ALA A 36 5.16 14.45 -27.02
CA ALA A 36 6.15 15.49 -27.28
C ALA A 36 6.74 16.11 -25.99
N HIS A 37 6.07 15.97 -24.85
CA HIS A 37 6.52 16.50 -23.54
C HIS A 37 6.67 15.43 -22.45
N LEU A 38 6.47 14.15 -22.78
CA LEU A 38 6.70 13.05 -21.83
C LEU A 38 8.20 12.77 -21.77
N VAL A 39 8.91 13.49 -20.91
CA VAL A 39 10.27 13.12 -20.52
C VAL A 39 10.15 11.85 -19.68
N LEU A 40 10.72 10.75 -20.19
CA LEU A 40 10.85 9.51 -19.44
C LEU A 40 11.64 9.81 -18.16
N ASN A 41 11.01 9.74 -17.00
CA ASN A 41 11.71 9.91 -15.73
C ASN A 41 12.57 8.66 -15.49
N PRO A 42 13.91 8.75 -15.50
CA PRO A 42 14.78 7.59 -15.27
C PRO A 42 14.63 7.03 -13.85
N ASP A 43 14.14 7.84 -12.91
CA ASP A 43 13.87 7.45 -11.53
C ASP A 43 12.42 6.99 -11.33
N ALA A 44 11.67 6.77 -12.42
CA ALA A 44 10.31 6.26 -12.31
C ALA A 44 10.31 4.90 -11.59
N PRO A 45 9.43 4.71 -10.59
CA PRO A 45 9.30 3.42 -9.91
C PRO A 45 9.03 2.33 -10.94
N ILE A 46 9.72 1.19 -10.78
CA ILE A 46 9.57 0.01 -11.66
C ILE A 46 8.07 -0.28 -11.80
N THR A 47 7.56 -0.13 -13.02
CA THR A 47 6.15 -0.40 -13.29
C THR A 47 5.91 -1.90 -13.18
N TYR A 48 4.86 -2.30 -12.47
CA TYR A 48 4.51 -3.70 -12.32
C TYR A 48 4.24 -4.34 -13.69
N SER A 49 4.93 -5.43 -13.99
CA SER A 49 4.62 -6.35 -15.08
C SER A 49 4.59 -7.77 -14.52
N GLU A 50 3.68 -8.62 -15.02
CA GLU A 50 3.56 -10.00 -14.53
C GLU A 50 4.86 -10.79 -14.74
N SER A 51 5.49 -10.62 -15.90
CA SER A 51 6.78 -11.26 -16.22
C SER A 51 7.92 -10.77 -15.33
N GLY A 52 8.04 -9.45 -15.12
CA GLY A 52 9.08 -8.87 -14.27
C GLY A 52 8.89 -9.24 -12.80
N PHE A 53 7.64 -9.30 -12.33
CA PHE A 53 7.34 -9.76 -10.98
C PHE A 53 7.69 -11.24 -10.79
N LEU A 54 7.36 -12.09 -11.76
CA LEU A 54 7.71 -13.51 -11.72
C LEU A 54 9.22 -13.71 -11.68
N GLU A 55 9.97 -13.04 -12.55
CA GLU A 55 11.43 -13.11 -12.59
C GLU A 55 12.06 -12.65 -11.27
N ALA A 56 11.66 -11.48 -10.75
CA ALA A 56 12.14 -10.97 -9.47
C ALA A 56 11.82 -11.93 -8.31
N SER A 57 10.64 -12.54 -8.33
CA SER A 57 10.19 -13.51 -7.33
C SER A 57 11.04 -14.79 -7.36
N LEU A 58 11.35 -15.31 -8.55
CA LEU A 58 12.24 -16.48 -8.72
C LEU A 58 13.66 -16.18 -8.23
N HIS A 59 14.21 -15.01 -8.60
CA HIS A 59 15.52 -14.58 -8.11
C HIS A 59 15.55 -14.50 -6.58
N TRP A 60 14.52 -13.92 -5.98
CA TRP A 60 14.41 -13.83 -4.52
C TRP A 60 14.39 -15.22 -3.86
N LEU A 61 13.60 -16.17 -4.38
CA LEU A 61 13.57 -17.56 -3.87
C LEU A 61 14.95 -18.21 -3.89
N ILE A 62 15.67 -18.10 -5.02
CA ILE A 62 17.00 -18.71 -5.20
C ILE A 62 18.02 -18.08 -4.25
N GLN A 63 18.08 -16.74 -4.20
CA GLN A 63 19.07 -16.02 -3.39
C GLN A 63 18.88 -16.23 -1.88
N THR A 64 17.64 -16.42 -1.44
CA THR A 64 17.30 -16.56 -0.02
C THR A 64 17.01 -17.99 0.39
N ASN A 65 17.14 -18.94 -0.54
CA ASN A 65 16.87 -20.37 -0.36
C ASN A 65 15.50 -20.63 0.28
N GLN A 66 14.47 -19.95 -0.23
CA GLN A 66 13.10 -20.07 0.28
C GLN A 66 12.35 -21.19 -0.45
N PRO A 67 11.44 -21.89 0.24
CA PRO A 67 10.59 -22.88 -0.40
C PRO A 67 9.62 -22.22 -1.38
N ILE A 68 9.25 -22.93 -2.45
CA ILE A 68 8.27 -22.46 -3.44
C ILE A 68 6.92 -22.17 -2.75
N GLN A 69 6.60 -22.96 -1.72
CA GLN A 69 5.39 -22.81 -0.90
C GLN A 69 5.33 -21.48 -0.12
N ALA A 70 6.41 -20.68 -0.08
CA ALA A 70 6.39 -19.36 0.54
C ALA A 70 5.31 -18.44 -0.07
N PHE A 71 5.00 -18.60 -1.37
CA PHE A 71 3.97 -17.83 -2.06
C PHE A 71 2.54 -18.22 -1.71
N ASP A 72 2.34 -19.46 -1.22
CA ASP A 72 1.03 -19.94 -0.76
C ASP A 72 0.70 -19.43 0.65
N HIS A 73 1.71 -18.97 1.39
CA HIS A 73 1.50 -18.56 2.77
C HIS A 73 0.66 -17.27 2.85
N PRO A 74 -0.49 -17.27 3.55
CA PRO A 74 -1.42 -16.14 3.54
C PRO A 74 -0.81 -14.86 4.12
N ALA A 75 0.11 -14.98 5.08
CA ALA A 75 0.82 -13.81 5.61
C ALA A 75 1.72 -13.13 4.56
N PHE A 76 2.37 -13.91 3.68
CA PHE A 76 3.19 -13.37 2.60
C PHE A 76 2.30 -12.64 1.58
N GLN A 77 1.21 -13.26 1.15
CA GLN A 77 0.25 -12.63 0.22
C GLN A 77 -0.34 -11.33 0.81
N ASN A 78 -0.68 -11.31 2.10
CA ASN A 78 -1.18 -10.12 2.76
C ASN A 78 -0.13 -9.00 2.82
N MET A 79 1.13 -9.34 3.09
CA MET A 79 2.24 -8.39 3.05
C MET A 79 2.39 -7.75 1.66
N ILE A 80 2.35 -8.54 0.59
CA ILE A 80 2.42 -8.03 -0.80
C ILE A 80 1.22 -7.14 -1.13
N LYS A 81 -0.01 -7.55 -0.76
CA LYS A 81 -1.23 -6.74 -0.97
C LYS A 81 -1.15 -5.39 -0.23
N MET A 82 -0.58 -5.36 0.97
CA MET A 82 -0.33 -4.12 1.71
C MET A 82 0.73 -3.26 1.01
N ALA A 83 1.83 -3.86 0.60
CA ALA A 83 2.93 -3.19 -0.10
C ALA A 83 2.47 -2.55 -1.43
N ALA A 84 1.67 -3.28 -2.22
CA ALA A 84 1.14 -2.80 -3.51
C ALA A 84 0.22 -1.58 -3.38
N ARG A 85 -0.34 -1.33 -2.19
CA ARG A 85 -1.20 -0.16 -1.91
C ARG A 85 -0.43 1.03 -1.33
N ALA A 86 0.87 0.90 -1.09
CA ALA A 86 1.67 1.98 -0.53
C ALA A 86 1.92 3.06 -1.58
N THR A 87 1.55 4.31 -1.29
CA THR A 87 1.70 5.44 -2.22
C THR A 87 3.13 5.95 -2.33
N ASN A 88 3.91 5.82 -1.26
CA ASN A 88 5.27 6.37 -1.14
C ASN A 88 6.32 5.25 -1.07
N GLY A 89 6.03 4.10 -1.69
CA GLY A 89 6.84 2.90 -1.56
C GLY A 89 6.78 2.27 -0.15
N VAL A 90 7.58 1.23 0.06
CA VAL A 90 7.62 0.47 1.31
C VAL A 90 8.98 0.59 1.98
N LYS A 91 8.99 1.05 3.23
CA LYS A 91 10.19 1.06 4.07
C LYS A 91 10.32 -0.27 4.79
N LEU A 92 11.30 -1.08 4.39
CA LEU A 92 11.58 -2.35 5.06
C LEU A 92 12.15 -2.11 6.47
N PRO A 93 11.73 -2.90 7.48
CA PRO A 93 12.27 -2.80 8.82
C PRO A 93 13.74 -3.27 8.84
N ASN A 94 14.57 -2.59 9.63
CA ASN A 94 15.95 -3.02 9.86
C ASN A 94 15.99 -4.21 10.85
N ARG A 95 17.12 -4.91 10.91
CA ARG A 95 17.29 -6.12 11.76
C ARG A 95 16.89 -5.90 13.22
N ASN A 96 17.27 -4.77 13.81
CA ASN A 96 16.97 -4.47 15.21
C ASN A 96 15.48 -4.22 15.41
N SER A 97 14.85 -3.45 14.52
CA SER A 97 13.41 -3.20 14.52
C SER A 97 12.62 -4.50 14.36
N THR A 98 13.04 -5.37 13.43
CA THR A 98 12.42 -6.69 13.23
C THR A 98 12.56 -7.56 14.49
N ARG A 99 13.75 -7.63 15.09
CA ARG A 99 13.97 -8.40 16.33
C ARG A 99 13.09 -7.90 17.47
N SER A 100 13.05 -6.59 17.71
CA SER A 100 12.20 -6.00 18.74
C SER A 100 10.72 -6.23 18.47
N GLY A 101 10.28 -6.14 17.21
CA GLY A 101 8.91 -6.45 16.80
C GLY A 101 8.52 -7.91 17.04
N LEU A 102 9.41 -8.86 16.77
CA LEU A 102 9.15 -10.27 17.06
C LEU A 102 9.03 -10.54 18.56
N ILE A 103 9.93 -9.98 19.37
CA ILE A 103 9.87 -10.12 20.83
C ILE A 103 8.58 -9.52 21.37
N SER A 104 8.18 -8.35 20.88
CA SER A 104 6.96 -7.68 21.36
C SER A 104 5.70 -8.48 21.01
N ILE A 105 5.60 -9.03 19.80
CA ILE A 105 4.50 -9.92 19.40
C ILE A 105 4.47 -11.15 20.31
N PHE A 106 5.61 -11.81 20.52
CA PHE A 106 5.68 -12.98 21.39
C PHE A 106 5.22 -12.67 22.81
N MET A 107 5.71 -11.58 23.41
CA MET A 107 5.34 -11.18 24.78
C MET A 107 3.86 -10.81 24.89
N LYS A 108 3.29 -10.19 23.84
CA LYS A 108 1.85 -9.89 23.78
C LYS A 108 1.01 -11.16 23.79
N GLU A 109 1.37 -12.15 22.96
CA GLU A 109 0.66 -13.44 22.92
C GLU A 109 0.78 -14.19 24.24
N MET A 110 1.97 -14.22 24.85
CA MET A 110 2.18 -14.85 26.16
C MET A 110 1.37 -14.18 27.27
N SER A 111 1.28 -12.84 27.24
CA SER A 111 0.48 -12.08 28.22
C SER A 111 -1.02 -12.33 28.02
N SER A 112 -1.49 -12.35 26.76
CA SER A 112 -2.87 -12.70 26.41
C SER A 112 -3.23 -14.09 26.90
N LEU A 113 -2.37 -15.08 26.63
CA LEU A 113 -2.56 -16.46 27.07
C LEU A 113 -2.59 -16.56 28.59
N ARG A 114 -1.63 -15.92 29.29
CA ARG A 114 -1.61 -15.86 30.75
C ARG A 114 -2.94 -15.36 31.29
N ASN A 115 -3.42 -14.22 30.82
CA ASN A 115 -4.66 -13.61 31.27
C ASN A 115 -5.85 -14.56 31.12
N ARG A 116 -5.96 -15.25 29.98
CA ARG A 116 -7.04 -16.23 29.72
C ARG A 116 -6.98 -17.43 30.67
N LEU A 117 -5.79 -17.93 30.98
CA LEU A 117 -5.62 -19.11 31.84
C LEU A 117 -5.72 -18.78 33.34
N SER A 118 -5.31 -17.58 33.76
CA SER A 118 -5.40 -17.13 35.17
C SER A 118 -6.82 -16.91 35.68
N VAL A 119 -7.82 -16.78 34.80
CA VAL A 119 -9.24 -16.70 35.20
C VAL A 119 -9.76 -18.03 35.77
N CYS A 120 -9.08 -19.16 35.52
CA CYS A 120 -9.46 -20.49 36.06
C CYS A 120 -8.89 -20.76 37.47
N GLY A 121 -8.13 -19.83 38.05
CA GLY A 121 -7.43 -20.02 39.33
C GLY A 121 -8.22 -19.72 40.60
N ILE A 122 -9.52 -19.45 40.52
CA ILE A 122 -10.37 -19.21 41.70
C ILE A 122 -11.16 -20.50 42.01
N TYR A 123 -10.45 -21.57 42.36
CA TYR A 123 -11.06 -22.62 43.17
C TYR A 123 -10.72 -22.33 44.63
N HIS A 124 -11.80 -22.12 45.39
CA HIS A 124 -11.88 -21.92 46.83
C HIS A 124 -10.76 -22.54 47.66
N TYR A 125 -9.99 -21.69 48.35
CA TYR A 125 -9.46 -22.08 49.66
C TYR A 125 -10.54 -21.78 50.70
N LEU A 126 -11.38 -22.78 51.01
CA LEU A 126 -12.11 -22.80 52.27
C LEU A 126 -11.11 -23.17 53.37
N PRO A 127 -11.06 -22.45 54.51
CA PRO A 127 -10.26 -22.88 55.65
C PRO A 127 -10.96 -24.07 56.30
N LEU A 128 -10.44 -25.27 56.10
CA LEU A 128 -10.82 -26.42 56.90
C LEU A 128 -10.25 -26.26 58.32
N TYR A 129 -11.17 -26.14 59.29
CA TYR A 129 -11.11 -26.65 60.67
C TYR A 129 -9.94 -27.64 60.89
N SER A 130 -9.16 -27.63 61.98
CA SER A 130 -9.60 -27.66 63.38
C SER A 130 -8.39 -27.79 64.34
N GLN A 131 -8.70 -27.62 65.62
CA GLN A 131 -7.92 -27.64 66.86
C GLN A 131 -6.94 -28.81 67.09
N THR A 132 -6.15 -28.65 68.17
CA THR A 132 -5.29 -29.60 68.96
C THR A 132 -3.86 -29.83 68.42
N THR A 133 -2.79 -29.62 69.22
CA THR A 133 -2.30 -30.48 70.34
C THR A 133 -1.34 -29.67 71.27
N ILE A 134 -1.63 -29.52 72.57
CA ILE A 134 -0.94 -30.09 73.76
C ILE A 134 0.59 -29.92 73.79
N GLU A 135 1.10 -29.10 74.74
CA GLU A 135 1.98 -29.50 75.87
C GLU A 135 1.72 -28.58 77.07
#